data_AF-A0A1J5P0L1-F1
#
_entry.id   AF-A0A1J5P0L1-F1
#
_cell.length_a   1.000
_cell.length_b   1.000
_cell.length_c   1.000
_cell.angle_alpha   90.00
_cell.angle_beta   90.00
_cell.angle_gamma   90.00
#
_symmetry.space_group_name_H-M   'P 1'
#
loop_
_entity.id
_entity.type
_entity.pdbx_description
1 polymer ?
#
loop_
_entity_poly.entity_id
_entity_poly.type
_entity_poly.pdbx_seq_one_letter_code
_entity_poly.pdbx_strand_id
1 'polypeptide(L)' 'MLADILKRDERDQNRPVAPLKPAADAYLLDNSHLDIEGGVRAAIDIVEAVRAGRQRV' A
#
# COMPACT_ATOMS: atom_id res chain seq x y z
N MET A 1 0.38 17.91 -13.97
CA MET A 1 -0.36 17.19 -12.91
C MET A 1 -0.12 15.69 -12.97
N LEU A 2 -0.63 14.92 -13.95
CA LEU A 2 -0.33 13.46 -14.02
C LEU A 2 1.14 13.16 -14.34
N ALA A 3 1.72 13.86 -15.32
CA ALA A 3 3.13 13.68 -15.68
C ALA A 3 4.09 13.95 -14.49
N ASP A 4 3.73 14.90 -13.61
CA ASP A 4 4.54 15.21 -12.43
C ASP A 4 4.45 14.12 -11.37
N ILE A 5 3.28 13.49 -11.21
CA ILE A 5 3.07 12.33 -10.33
C ILE A 5 3.89 11.15 -10.84
N LEU A 6 3.79 10.81 -12.13
CA LEU A 6 4.55 9.71 -12.72
C LEU A 6 6.06 9.90 -12.56
N LYS A 7 6.57 11.10 -12.84
CA LYS A 7 7.99 11.44 -12.67
C LYS A 7 8.44 11.31 -11.21
N ARG A 8 7.57 11.65 -10.26
CA ARG A 8 7.86 11.47 -8.84
C ARG A 8 7.91 9.99 -8.47
N ASP A 9 6.93 9.22 -8.91
CA ASP A 9 6.85 7.79 -8.61
C ASP A 9 8.07 7.05 -9.16
N GLU A 10 8.46 7.31 -10.40
CA GLU A 10 9.69 6.75 -11.01
C GLU A 10 10.94 7.08 -10.20
N ARG A 11 11.09 8.34 -9.78
CA ARG A 11 12.23 8.77 -8.97
C ARG A 11 12.22 8.12 -7.58
N ASP A 12 11.05 8.07 -6.94
CA ASP A 12 10.91 7.56 -5.58
C ASP A 12 11.10 6.02 -5.55
N GLN A 13 10.73 5.30 -6.61
CA GLN A 13 11.02 3.86 -6.78
C GLN A 13 12.51 3.56 -7.02
N ASN A 14 13.22 4.43 -7.74
CA ASN A 14 14.62 4.17 -8.16
C ASN A 14 15.69 4.86 -7.28
N ARG A 15 15.30 5.57 -6.21
CA ARG A 15 16.28 6.27 -5.36
C ARG A 15 17.28 5.29 -4.70
N PRO A 16 18.57 5.63 -4.61
CA PRO A 16 19.60 4.71 -4.12
C PRO A 16 19.51 4.41 -2.62
N VAL A 17 18.86 5.28 -1.85
CA VAL A 17 18.69 5.13 -0.39
C VAL A 17 17.20 5.09 -0.07
N ALA A 18 16.79 4.05 0.66
CA ALA A 18 15.41 3.80 1.09
C ALA A 18 14.37 3.83 -0.05
N PRO A 19 14.52 3.12 -1.18
CA PRO A 19 13.58 3.19 -2.32
C PRO A 19 12.13 2.90 -1.92
N LEU A 20 11.18 3.45 -2.69
CA LEU A 20 9.76 3.15 -2.54
C LEU A 20 9.49 1.71 -3.03
N LYS A 21 9.60 0.76 -2.11
CA LYS A 21 9.35 -0.68 -2.35
C LYS A 21 8.62 -1.27 -1.15
N PRO A 22 7.58 -2.10 -1.35
CA PRO A 22 6.94 -2.82 -0.25
C PRO A 22 7.93 -3.79 0.43
N ALA A 23 7.78 -3.95 1.75
CA ALA A 23 8.49 -4.99 2.49
C ALA A 23 8.00 -6.40 2.06
N ALA A 24 8.78 -7.43 2.36
CA ALA A 24 8.46 -8.80 1.94
C ALA A 24 7.18 -9.35 2.58
N ASP A 25 6.83 -8.84 3.76
CA ASP A 25 5.64 -9.18 4.56
C ASP A 25 4.55 -8.09 4.47
N ALA A 26 4.74 -7.08 3.62
CA ALA A 26 3.75 -6.03 3.45
C ALA A 26 2.51 -6.55 2.71
N TYR A 27 1.34 -6.16 3.19
CA TYR A 27 0.07 -6.39 2.51
C TYR A 27 -0.20 -5.24 1.54
N LEU A 28 -0.52 -5.56 0.28
CA LEU A 28 -0.93 -4.57 -0.71
C LEU A 28 -2.42 -4.24 -0.52
N LEU A 29 -2.71 -3.00 -0.16
CA LEU A 29 -4.05 -2.44 -0.17
C LEU A 29 -4.19 -1.52 -1.39
N ASP A 30 -4.89 -2.01 -2.42
CA ASP A 30 -5.29 -1.17 -3.55
C ASP A 30 -6.60 -0.46 -3.21
N ASN A 31 -6.57 0.87 -3.17
CA ASN A 31 -7.72 1.72 -2.87
C ASN A 31 -8.24 2.48 -4.10
N SER A 32 -7.80 2.14 -5.31
CA SER A 32 -8.15 2.87 -6.55
C SER A 32 -9.66 2.96 -6.79
N HIS A 33 -10.44 2.05 -6.20
CA HIS A 33 -11.90 1.97 -6.33
C HIS A 33 -12.64 2.03 -4.99
N LEU A 34 -11.94 2.41 -3.91
CA LEU A 34 -12.55 2.57 -2.59
C LEU A 34 -12.75 4.05 -2.29
N ASP A 35 -13.84 4.35 -1.59
CA ASP A 35 -13.95 5.63 -0.90
C ASP A 35 -13.11 5.61 0.39
N ILE A 36 -13.09 6.75 1.09
CA ILE A 36 -12.26 6.91 2.29
C ILE A 36 -12.64 5.88 3.36
N GLU A 37 -13.93 5.70 3.61
CA GLU A 37 -14.43 4.76 4.64
C GLU A 37 -14.13 3.31 4.27
N GLY A 38 -14.31 2.94 3.00
CA GLY A 38 -13.98 1.62 2.47
C GLY A 38 -12.49 1.30 2.58
N GLY A 39 -11.63 2.28 2.28
CA GLY A 39 -10.18 2.14 2.45
C GLY A 39 -9.79 1.92 3.92
N VAL A 40 -10.36 2.68 4.84
CA VAL A 40 -10.11 2.50 6.28
C VAL A 40 -10.60 1.14 6.76
N ARG A 41 -11.78 0.69 6.32
CA ARG A 41 -12.32 -0.63 6.67
C ARG A 41 -11.40 -1.75 6.20
N ALA A 42 -10.98 -1.71 4.94
CA ALA A 42 -10.07 -2.71 4.37
C ALA A 42 -8.73 -2.77 5.13
N ALA A 43 -8.18 -1.62 5.54
CA ALA A 43 -6.97 -1.57 6.34
C ALA A 43 -7.15 -2.22 7.73
N ILE A 44 -8.28 -1.96 8.41
CA ILE A 44 -8.60 -2.58 9.70
C ILE A 44 -8.71 -4.09 9.55
N ASP A 45 -9.38 -4.57 8.49
CA ASP A 45 -9.59 -6.01 8.28
C ASP A 45 -8.27 -6.76 8.09
N ILE A 46 -7.31 -6.18 7.34
CA ILE A 46 -5.95 -6.73 7.20
C ILE A 46 -5.26 -6.85 8.56
N VAL A 47 -5.30 -5.78 9.36
CA VAL A 47 -4.65 -5.75 10.68
C VAL A 47 -5.28 -6.78 11.62
N GLU A 48 -6.60 -6.85 11.69
CA GLU A 48 -7.31 -7.80 12.55
C GLU A 48 -7.11 -9.26 12.12
N ALA A 49 -6.96 -9.53 10.82
CA ALA A 49 -6.61 -10.85 10.31
C ALA A 49 -5.22 -11.29 10.83
N VAL A 50 -4.22 -10.41 10.71
CA VAL A 50 -2.85 -10.65 11.20
C VAL A 50 -2.85 -10.82 12.72
N ARG A 51 -3.51 -9.92 13.47
CA ARG A 51 -3.58 -9.98 14.95
C ARG A 51 -4.23 -11.26 15.47
N ALA A 52 -5.22 -11.79 14.74
CA ALA A 52 -5.90 -13.03 15.10
C ALA A 52 -5.13 -14.30 14.70
N GLY A 53 -3.94 -14.18 14.10
CA GLY A 53 -3.20 -15.32 13.55
C GLY A 53 -3.90 -15.98 12.36
N ARG A 54 -4.89 -15.31 11.76
CA ARG A 54 -5.63 -15.77 10.60
C ARG A 54 -4.91 -15.24 9.37
N GLN A 55 -3.89 -15.94 8.92
CA GLN A 55 -3.23 -15.60 7.67
C GLN A 55 -4.19 -15.92 6.52
N ARG A 56 -4.94 -14.90 6.08
CA ARG A 56 -5.78 -14.97 4.90
C ARG A 56 -4.94 -14.52 3.71
N VAL A 57 -4.72 -15.47 2.80
CA VAL A 57 -4.04 -15.32 1.50
C VAL A 57 -4.84 -14.42 0.58
#